data_AF-D1AK29-F1
#
_entry.id   AF-D1AK29-F1
#
_cell.length_a   1.000
_cell.length_b   1.000
_cell.length_c   1.000
_cell.angle_alpha   90.00
_cell.angle_beta   90.00
_cell.angle_gamma   90.00
#
_symmetry.space_group_name_H-M   'P 1'
#
loop_
_entity.id
_entity.type
_entity.pdbx_description
1 polymer ?
#
loop_
_entity_poly.entity_id
_entity_poly.type
_entity_poly.pdbx_seq_one_letter_code
_entity_poly.pdbx_strand_id
1 'polypeptide(L)'
;MKSRQIKKRSIIIDNMQYVYSVTEYTDDIQIRVYKNKILILIIHFSYPESWGIDVFRLKTTEMLIRYYNKKYILDEKMTELWLFQEKELFEIYLEYFFTDEDSEKKDRYLKHIQQYKHPKQNNN
;
A
#
# COMPACT_ATOMS: atom_id res chain seq x y z
N MET A 1 -13.28 -8.83 -16.40
CA MET A 1 -13.23 -7.36 -16.21
C MET A 1 -11.82 -6.87 -16.42
N LYS A 2 -11.62 -5.71 -17.05
CA LYS A 2 -10.29 -5.16 -17.37
C LYS A 2 -9.71 -4.50 -16.11
N SER A 3 -8.54 -4.95 -15.66
CA SER A 3 -7.76 -4.23 -14.65
C SER A 3 -7.16 -2.97 -15.26
N ARG A 4 -7.10 -1.88 -14.47
CA ARG A 4 -6.40 -0.65 -14.87
C ARG A 4 -5.01 -0.70 -14.26
N GLN A 5 -3.98 -0.79 -15.10
CA GLN A 5 -2.60 -0.82 -14.64
C GLN A 5 -1.91 0.51 -14.92
N ILE A 6 -1.28 1.09 -13.90
CA ILE A 6 -0.25 2.10 -14.10
C ILE A 6 1.02 1.41 -14.60
N LYS A 7 1.53 1.89 -15.73
CA LYS A 7 2.80 1.44 -16.34
C LYS A 7 3.91 1.41 -15.30
N LYS A 8 4.76 0.38 -15.33
CA LYS A 8 5.91 0.24 -14.42
C LYS A 8 6.76 1.53 -14.41
N ARG A 9 7.09 2.03 -13.22
CA ARG A 9 7.89 3.24 -12.98
C ARG A 9 9.12 2.90 -12.14
N SER A 10 10.22 3.60 -12.38
CA SER A 10 11.43 3.50 -11.56
C SER A 10 11.36 4.47 -10.40
N ILE A 11 11.91 4.09 -9.25
CA ILE A 11 12.10 4.95 -8.09
C ILE A 11 13.46 4.62 -7.44
N ILE A 12 14.17 5.63 -6.95
CA ILE A 12 15.43 5.45 -6.21
C ILE A 12 15.16 5.79 -4.75
N ILE A 13 15.50 4.86 -3.86
CA ILE A 13 15.32 4.99 -2.40
C ILE A 13 16.62 4.51 -1.76
N ASP A 14 17.23 5.36 -0.94
CA ASP A 14 18.46 5.05 -0.21
C ASP A 14 19.57 4.48 -1.13
N ASN A 15 19.78 5.16 -2.28
CA ASN A 15 20.72 4.78 -3.35
C ASN A 15 20.45 3.42 -4.02
N MET A 16 19.32 2.77 -3.73
CA MET A 16 18.88 1.55 -4.37
C MET A 16 17.76 1.84 -5.38
N GLN A 17 17.88 1.27 -6.58
CA GLN A 17 16.85 1.38 -7.61
C GLN A 17 15.79 0.28 -7.44
N TYR A 18 14.54 0.70 -7.43
CA TYR A 18 13.37 -0.16 -7.47
C TYR A 18 12.53 0.17 -8.71
N VAL A 19 11.74 -0.81 -9.14
CA VAL A 19 10.67 -0.60 -10.11
C VAL A 19 9.37 -0.93 -9.43
N TYR A 20 8.32 -0.16 -9.65
CA TYR A 20 7.00 -0.44 -9.10
C TYR A 20 5.90 -0.29 -10.13
N SER A 21 4.76 -0.94 -9.89
CA SER A 21 3.52 -0.71 -10.62
C SER A 21 2.33 -0.74 -9.67
N VAL A 22 1.30 0.03 -9.99
CA VAL A 22 0.02 0.00 -9.29
C VAL A 22 -1.02 -0.59 -10.22
N THR A 23 -1.74 -1.62 -9.78
CA THR A 23 -2.77 -2.28 -10.56
C THR A 23 -4.08 -2.29 -9.79
N GLU A 24 -5.13 -1.75 -10.39
CA GLU A 24 -6.49 -1.79 -9.87
C GLU A 24 -7.21 -3.03 -10.41
N TYR A 25 -7.65 -3.89 -9.50
CA TYR A 25 -8.45 -5.10 -9.75
C TYR A 25 -9.89 -4.88 -9.29
N THR A 26 -10.79 -5.81 -9.62
CA THR A 26 -12.19 -5.73 -9.20
C THR A 26 -12.36 -5.66 -7.67
N ASP A 27 -11.45 -6.28 -6.92
CA ASP A 27 -11.60 -6.47 -5.46
C ASP A 27 -10.62 -5.63 -4.63
N ASP A 28 -9.52 -5.15 -5.23
CA ASP A 28 -8.45 -4.43 -4.54
C ASP A 28 -7.61 -3.55 -5.49
N ILE A 29 -6.72 -2.75 -4.88
CA ILE A 29 -5.63 -2.06 -5.58
C ILE A 29 -4.31 -2.60 -5.04
N GLN A 30 -3.41 -2.99 -5.94
CA GLN A 30 -2.13 -3.59 -5.58
C GLN A 30 -0.96 -2.70 -5.96
N ILE A 31 -0.05 -2.45 -5.01
CA ILE A 31 1.29 -1.95 -5.32
C ILE A 31 2.22 -3.15 -5.41
N ARG A 32 2.91 -3.28 -6.55
CA ARG A 32 3.89 -4.34 -6.81
C ARG A 32 5.27 -3.72 -6.93
N VAL A 33 6.23 -4.17 -6.14
CA VAL A 33 7.59 -3.65 -6.09
C VAL A 33 8.58 -4.71 -6.56
N TYR A 34 9.48 -4.29 -7.43
CA TYR A 34 10.52 -5.09 -8.04
C TYR A 34 11.90 -4.53 -7.71
N LYS A 35 12.86 -5.42 -7.46
CA LYS A 35 14.29 -5.10 -7.33
C LYS A 35 15.06 -6.05 -8.24
N ASN A 36 15.98 -5.53 -9.04
CA ASN A 36 16.74 -6.32 -10.03
C ASN A 36 15.85 -7.21 -10.92
N LYS A 37 14.69 -6.69 -11.35
CA LYS A 37 13.65 -7.39 -12.14
C LYS A 37 12.89 -8.50 -11.41
N ILE A 38 13.19 -8.78 -10.15
CA ILE A 38 12.49 -9.76 -9.31
C ILE A 38 11.36 -9.06 -8.55
N LEU A 39 10.16 -9.65 -8.52
CA LEU A 39 9.04 -9.17 -7.71
C LEU A 39 9.30 -9.53 -6.25
N ILE A 40 9.46 -8.52 -5.39
CA ILE A 40 9.84 -8.72 -3.98
C ILE A 40 8.70 -8.42 -3.01
N LEU A 41 7.75 -7.57 -3.39
CA LEU A 41 6.64 -7.16 -2.53
C LEU A 41 5.37 -6.92 -3.34
N ILE A 42 4.25 -7.44 -2.84
CA ILE A 42 2.90 -7.06 -3.21
C ILE A 42 2.20 -6.59 -1.92
N ILE A 43 1.64 -5.39 -1.94
CA ILE A 43 0.75 -4.92 -0.89
C ILE A 43 -0.62 -4.64 -1.50
N HIS A 44 -1.65 -5.18 -0.85
CA HIS A 44 -3.04 -5.04 -1.24
C HIS A 44 -3.70 -3.95 -0.41
N PHE A 45 -4.37 -3.04 -1.09
CA PHE A 45 -5.25 -2.04 -0.52
C PHE A 45 -6.68 -2.39 -0.92
N SER A 46 -7.54 -2.52 0.07
CA SER A 46 -8.98 -2.54 -0.17
C SER A 46 -9.44 -1.20 -0.74
N TYR A 47 -10.61 -1.20 -1.37
CA TYR A 47 -11.22 0.04 -1.87
C TYR A 47 -11.43 1.10 -0.79
N PRO A 48 -11.97 0.74 0.40
CA PRO A 48 -12.05 1.68 1.51
C PRO A 48 -10.69 2.27 1.88
N GLU A 49 -9.63 1.47 1.99
CA GLU A 49 -8.28 1.98 2.30
C GLU A 49 -7.80 2.98 1.24
N SER A 50 -8.10 2.69 -0.03
CA SER A 50 -7.72 3.53 -1.16
C SER A 50 -8.50 4.85 -1.26
N TRP A 51 -9.55 5.06 -0.46
CA TRP A 51 -10.28 6.34 -0.41
C TRP A 51 -9.52 7.42 0.36
N GLY A 52 -8.86 7.05 1.46
CA GLY A 52 -8.10 7.97 2.31
C GLY A 52 -6.61 7.95 2.02
N ILE A 53 -6.10 6.86 1.43
CA ILE A 53 -4.70 6.70 1.07
C ILE A 53 -4.59 6.66 -0.45
N ASP A 54 -4.01 7.70 -1.04
CA ASP A 54 -3.84 7.76 -2.50
C ASP A 54 -2.75 6.79 -2.95
N VAL A 55 -3.16 5.57 -3.32
CA VAL A 55 -2.28 4.46 -3.73
C VAL A 55 -1.48 4.78 -4.99
N PHE A 56 -1.94 5.71 -5.82
CA PHE A 56 -1.30 6.06 -7.09
C PHE A 56 -0.22 7.14 -6.94
N ARG A 57 -0.15 7.82 -5.79
CA ARG A 57 0.96 8.74 -5.49
C ARG A 57 2.27 7.99 -5.33
N LEU A 58 3.32 8.56 -5.92
CA LEU A 58 4.70 8.08 -5.78
C LEU A 58 5.09 7.92 -4.30
N LYS A 59 4.66 8.86 -3.46
CA LYS A 59 5.03 8.88 -2.05
C LYS A 59 4.53 7.65 -1.28
N THR A 60 3.36 7.13 -1.63
CA THR A 60 2.80 5.91 -1.02
C THR A 60 3.75 4.74 -1.25
N THR A 61 4.19 4.55 -2.50
CA THR A 61 5.18 3.49 -2.81
C THR A 61 6.54 3.76 -2.16
N GLU A 62 6.99 5.01 -2.06
CA GLU A 62 8.24 5.35 -1.38
C GLU A 62 8.20 4.95 0.10
N MET A 63 7.13 5.31 0.81
CA MET A 63 6.93 5.00 2.22
C MET A 63 6.84 3.49 2.46
N LEU A 64 6.11 2.77 1.61
CA LEU A 64 6.05 1.30 1.62
C LEU A 64 7.45 0.68 1.60
N ILE A 65 8.25 1.03 0.59
CA ILE A 65 9.57 0.43 0.39
C ILE A 65 10.50 0.76 1.56
N ARG A 66 10.45 1.99 2.07
CA ARG A 66 11.24 2.39 3.26
C ARG A 66 10.84 1.61 4.50
N TYR A 67 9.55 1.42 4.74
CA TYR A 67 9.04 0.64 5.88
C TYR A 67 9.53 -0.82 5.79
N TYR A 68 9.36 -1.47 4.63
CA TYR A 68 9.78 -2.86 4.47
C TYR A 68 11.29 -3.05 4.47
N ASN A 69 12.08 -2.11 3.93
CA ASN A 69 13.54 -2.14 4.04
C ASN A 69 14.03 -2.06 5.49
N LYS A 70 13.27 -1.41 6.40
CA LYS A 70 13.59 -1.34 7.83
C LYS A 70 13.17 -2.59 8.58
N LYS A 71 12.00 -3.14 8.27
CA LYS A 71 11.36 -4.23 9.01
C LYS A 71 11.84 -5.62 8.56
N TYR A 72 12.26 -5.76 7.31
CA TYR A 72 12.68 -7.02 6.72
C TYR A 72 13.98 -6.85 5.96
N ILE A 73 14.80 -7.90 5.96
CA ILE A 73 15.73 -8.09 4.85
C ILE A 73 14.84 -8.51 3.68
N LEU A 74 14.68 -7.65 2.67
CA LEU A 74 13.98 -8.03 1.43
C LEU A 74 14.94 -8.86 0.58
N ASP A 75 15.22 -10.10 1.01
CA ASP A 75 16.10 -11.07 0.38
C ASP A 75 15.28 -12.12 -0.39
N GLU A 76 15.06 -11.81 -1.68
CA GLU A 76 14.61 -12.71 -2.77
C GLU A 76 13.24 -13.40 -2.62
N LYS A 77 12.70 -13.56 -1.41
CA LYS A 77 11.38 -14.13 -1.18
C LYS A 77 10.31 -13.06 -1.33
N MET A 78 9.42 -13.30 -2.28
CA MET A 78 8.26 -12.45 -2.51
C MET A 78 7.39 -12.42 -1.25
N THR A 79 7.10 -11.21 -0.76
CA THR A 79 6.17 -10.97 0.34
C THR A 79 4.86 -10.41 -0.21
N GLU A 80 3.74 -11.00 0.21
CA GLU A 80 2.39 -10.57 -0.18
C GLU A 80 1.57 -10.32 1.08
N LEU A 81 1.03 -9.11 1.22
CA LEU A 81 0.39 -8.65 2.45
C LEU A 81 -0.82 -7.77 2.13
N TRP A 82 -1.77 -7.71 3.07
CA TRP A 82 -2.86 -6.74 3.03
C TRP A 82 -2.57 -5.59 4.00
N LEU A 83 -2.89 -4.36 3.61
CA LEU A 83 -2.62 -3.18 4.45
C LEU A 83 -3.31 -3.28 5.82
N PHE A 84 -4.54 -3.78 5.89
CA PHE A 84 -5.25 -3.96 7.17
C PHE A 84 -4.54 -4.91 8.15
N GLN A 85 -3.63 -5.76 7.67
CA GLN A 85 -2.80 -6.63 8.51
C GLN A 85 -1.56 -5.90 9.05
N GLU A 86 -1.17 -4.80 8.41
CA GLU A 86 0.00 -3.99 8.73
C GLU A 86 -0.41 -2.70 9.43
N LYS A 87 -0.84 -2.82 10.69
CA LYS A 87 -1.35 -1.70 11.50
C LYS A 87 -0.38 -0.51 11.56
N GLU A 88 0.90 -0.76 11.78
CA GLU A 88 1.93 0.28 11.86
C GLU A 88 2.09 1.02 10.51
N LEU A 89 2.10 0.28 9.40
CA LEU A 89 2.16 0.90 8.07
C LEU A 89 0.90 1.71 7.77
N PHE A 90 -0.28 1.21 8.17
CA PHE A 90 -1.54 1.93 8.03
C PHE A 90 -1.50 3.26 8.79
N GLU A 91 -1.06 3.24 10.05
CA GLU A 91 -0.88 4.45 10.88
C GLU A 91 0.10 5.45 10.25
N ILE A 92 1.24 4.98 9.75
CA ILE A 92 2.21 5.81 9.02
C ILE A 92 1.56 6.50 7.81
N TYR A 93 0.68 5.81 7.06
CA TYR A 93 -0.06 6.45 5.99
C TYR A 93 -1.09 7.45 6.49
N LEU A 94 -1.80 7.16 7.59
CA LEU A 94 -2.76 8.11 8.16
C LEU A 94 -2.09 9.43 8.53
N GLU A 95 -0.92 9.37 9.17
CA GLU A 95 -0.15 10.56 9.57
C GLU A 95 0.31 11.37 8.37
N TYR A 96 0.62 10.70 7.25
CA TYR A 96 1.07 11.40 6.04
C TYR A 96 -0.10 12.00 5.24
N PHE A 97 -1.23 11.30 5.15
CA PHE A 97 -2.35 11.68 4.28
C PHE A 97 -3.39 12.56 4.96
N PHE A 98 -3.46 12.55 6.29
CA PHE A 98 -4.36 13.39 7.06
C PHE A 98 -3.56 14.32 7.96
N THR A 99 -3.72 15.62 7.74
CA THR A 99 -3.18 16.64 8.63
C THR A 99 -4.11 16.87 9.82
N ASP A 100 -3.68 17.64 10.82
CA ASP A 100 -4.52 17.99 11.97
C ASP A 100 -5.81 18.73 11.56
N GLU A 101 -5.74 19.50 10.47
CA GLU A 101 -6.90 20.19 9.87
C GLU A 101 -7.91 19.21 9.24
N ASP A 102 -7.49 17.99 8.95
CA ASP A 102 -8.35 16.93 8.38
C ASP A 102 -8.95 15.99 9.44
N SER A 103 -8.90 16.34 10.72
CA SER A 103 -9.37 15.48 11.84
C SER A 103 -10.76 14.87 11.62
N GLU A 104 -11.76 15.67 11.23
CA GLU A 104 -13.10 15.15 10.94
C GLU A 104 -13.14 14.19 9.73
N LYS A 105 -12.34 14.46 8.69
CA LYS A 105 -12.26 13.60 7.51
C LYS A 105 -11.58 12.28 7.88
N LYS A 106 -10.50 12.34 8.67
CA LYS A 106 -9.79 11.18 9.22
C LYS A 106 -10.75 10.31 10.04
N ASP A 107 -11.55 10.91 10.92
CA ASP A 107 -12.54 10.18 11.71
C ASP A 107 -13.61 9.50 10.86
N ARG A 108 -14.16 10.20 9.86
CA ARG A 108 -15.12 9.62 8.91
C ARG A 108 -14.50 8.46 8.12
N TYR A 109 -13.27 8.64 7.66
CA TYR A 109 -12.52 7.59 6.98
C TYR A 109 -12.30 6.37 7.86
N LEU A 110 -11.84 6.56 9.10
CA LEU A 110 -11.63 5.46 10.06
C LEU A 110 -12.92 4.71 10.41
N LYS A 111 -14.04 5.43 10.59
CA LYS A 111 -15.36 4.79 10.78
C LYS A 111 -15.75 3.92 9.58
N HIS A 112 -15.49 4.40 8.37
CA HIS A 112 -15.75 3.64 7.15
C HIS A 112 -14.90 2.37 7.06
N ILE A 113 -13.60 2.46 7.38
CA ILE A 113 -12.68 1.32 7.45
C ILE A 113 -13.15 0.29 8.49
N GLN A 114 -13.56 0.72 9.69
CA GLN A 114 -14.01 -0.18 10.76
C GLN A 114 -15.30 -0.94 10.41
N GLN A 115 -16.21 -0.30 9.67
CA GLN A 115 -17.47 -0.92 9.25
C GLN A 115 -17.28 -1.88 8.07
N TYR A 116 -16.17 -1.73 7.33
CA TYR A 116 -15.88 -2.57 6.20
C TYR A 116 -15.39 -3.95 6.65
N LYS A 117 -16.12 -4.99 6.24
CA LYS A 117 -15.74 -6.38 6.45
C LYS A 117 -14.98 -6.88 5.22
N HIS A 118 -13.66 -6.91 5.30
CA HIS A 118 -12.86 -7.43 4.20
C HIS A 118 -13.13 -8.93 4.03
N PRO A 119 -13.43 -9.45 2.82
CA PRO A 119 -13.68 -10.88 2.62
C PRO A 119 -12.53 -11.79 3.08
N LYS A 120 -11.30 -11.27 3.06
CA LYS A 120 -10.08 -11.93 3.55
C LYS A 120 -9.74 -11.70 5.03
N GLN A 121 -10.51 -10.90 5.78
CA GLN A 121 -10.33 -10.70 7.22
C GLN A 121 -10.95 -11.84 8.07
N ASN A 122 -11.90 -12.62 7.52
CA ASN A 122 -12.67 -13.61 8.27
C ASN A 122 -12.08 -15.03 8.29
N ASN A 123 -10.81 -15.22 7.93
CA ASN A 123 -10.16 -16.53 7.90
C ASN A 123 -9.18 -16.72 9.07
N ASN A 124 -9.54 -16.28 10.27
CA ASN A 124 -8.85 -16.65 11.51
C ASN A 124 -9.79 -17.46 12.42
#